data_AF-A0A9X7JW46-F1
#
_entry.id   AF-A0A9X7JW46-F1
#
_cell.length_a   1.000
_cell.length_b   1.000
_cell.length_c   1.000
_cell.angle_alpha   90.00
_cell.angle_beta   90.00
_cell.angle_gamma   90.00
#
_symmetry.space_group_name_H-M   'P 1'
#
loop_
_entity.id
_entity.type
_entity.pdbx_description
1 polymer ?
#
loop_
_entity_poly.entity_id
_entity_poly.type
_entity_poly.pdbx_seq_one_letter_code
_entity_poly.pdbx_strand_id
1 'polypeptide(L)'
;MLVIREKKTGKQKRLCITLSLKRELNRYIEGKRDDEYLIKSRNGHNKSIGRSMAYKILRKVAERFHLDEIGTHTLRKTFVYHFYQQTKDVAMLQEIF
;
A
#
# COMPACT_ATOMS: atom_id res chain seq x y z
N MET A 1 13.56 -1.57 -0.49
CA MET A 1 12.82 -2.76 -0.02
C MET A 1 11.95 -2.33 1.15
N LEU A 2 10.70 -2.77 1.19
CA LEU A 2 9.79 -2.51 2.31
C LEU A 2 9.73 -3.75 3.21
N VAL A 3 9.65 -3.53 4.52
CA VAL A 3 9.44 -4.60 5.51
C VAL A 3 8.10 -4.36 6.18
N ILE A 4 7.22 -5.35 6.14
CA ILE A 4 5.90 -5.31 6.74
C ILE A 4 5.80 -6.42 7.78
N ARG A 5 5.25 -6.10 8.95
CA ARG A 5 4.93 -7.10 9.97
C ARG A 5 3.42 -7.33 10.01
N GLU A 6 2.99 -8.56 9.78
CA GLU A 6 1.58 -8.93 9.84
C GLU A 6 1.07 -8.88 11.28
N LYS A 7 -0.11 -8.28 11.48
CA LYS A 7 -0.68 -8.12 12.83
C LYS A 7 -1.15 -9.45 13.43
N LYS A 8 -1.74 -10.34 12.62
CA LYS A 8 -2.34 -11.60 13.11
C LYS A 8 -1.29 -12.67 13.39
N THR A 9 -0.35 -12.84 12.48
CA THR A 9 0.63 -13.93 12.52
C THR A 9 1.98 -13.49 13.11
N GLY A 10 2.23 -12.18 13.19
CA GLY A 10 3.53 -11.62 13.60
C GLY A 10 4.64 -11.79 12.57
N LYS A 11 4.38 -12.47 11.44
CA LYS A 11 5.37 -12.75 10.39
C LYS A 11 5.85 -11.46 9.74
N GLN A 12 7.16 -11.40 9.46
CA GLN A 12 7.75 -10.34 8.66
C GLN A 12 7.76 -10.74 7.20
N LYS A 13 7.30 -9.84 6.33
CA LYS A 13 7.37 -9.95 4.88
C LYS A 13 8.29 -8.86 4.34
N ARG A 14 9.14 -9.24 3.40
CA ARG A 14 10.03 -8.32 2.68
C ARG A 14 9.48 -8.16 1.27
N LEU A 15 9.11 -6.93 0.91
CA LEU A 15 8.57 -6.61 -0.40
C LEU A 15 9.57 -5.80 -1.20
N CYS A 16 9.92 -6.32 -2.37
CA CYS A 16 10.63 -5.56 -3.38
C CYS A 16 9.67 -4.54 -3.99
N ILE A 17 10.11 -3.28 -4.06
CA ILE A 17 9.35 -2.20 -4.70
C ILE A 17 10.07 -1.77 -5.96
N THR A 18 9.31 -1.31 -6.95
CA THR A 18 9.87 -0.79 -8.19
C THR A 18 10.73 0.45 -7.93
N LEU A 19 11.69 0.73 -8.82
CA LEU A 19 12.53 1.91 -8.70
C LEU A 19 11.70 3.21 -8.71
N SER A 20 10.64 3.25 -9.53
CA SER A 20 9.69 4.37 -9.57
C SER A 20 9.01 4.59 -8.21
N LEU A 21 8.49 3.53 -7.59
CA LEU A 21 7.88 3.64 -6.26
C LEU A 21 8.90 4.06 -5.20
N LYS A 22 10.12 3.52 -5.26
CA LYS A 22 11.20 3.92 -4.34
C LYS A 22 11.51 5.42 -4.46
N ARG A 23 11.55 5.96 -5.69
CA ARG A 23 11.81 7.38 -5.93
C ARG A 23 10.70 8.27 -5.34
N GLU A 24 9.44 7.97 -5.63
CA GLU A 24 8.34 8.77 -5.09
C GLU A 24 8.19 8.63 -3.57
N LEU A 25 8.48 7.44 -3.03
CA LEU A 25 8.51 7.23 -1.58
C LEU A 25 9.60 8.05 -0.91
N ASN A 26 10.81 8.09 -1.47
CA ASN A 26 11.92 8.88 -0.92
C ASN A 26 11.58 10.37 -0.88
N ARG A 27 10.95 10.91 -1.93
CA ARG A 27 10.44 12.30 -1.94
C ARG A 27 9.37 12.51 -0.87
N TYR A 28 8.46 11.56 -0.71
CA TYR A 28 7.37 11.67 0.26
C TYR A 28 7.83 11.65 1.73
N ILE A 29 8.91 10.91 2.02
CA ILE A 29 9.45 10.80 3.39
C ILE A 29 10.53 11.84 3.69
N GLU A 30 10.89 12.69 2.73
CA GLU A 30 11.87 13.75 2.94
C GLU A 30 11.44 14.68 4.09
N GLY A 31 12.32 14.86 5.07
CA GLY A 31 12.04 15.65 6.28
C GLY A 31 11.13 14.99 7.32
N LYS A 32 10.65 13.76 7.09
CA LYS A 32 9.93 12.99 8.12
C LYS A 32 10.91 12.37 9.11
N ARG A 33 10.46 12.16 10.35
CA ARG A 33 11.24 11.43 11.34
C ARG A 33 11.09 9.92 11.15
N ASP A 34 12.14 9.17 11.47
CA ASP A 34 12.16 7.70 11.32
C ASP A 34 11.15 6.97 12.22
N ASP A 35 10.74 7.60 13.32
CA ASP A 35 9.77 7.07 14.28
C ASP A 35 8.31 7.36 13.91
N GLU A 36 8.05 8.09 12.82
CA GLU A 36 6.71 8.44 12.40
C GLU A 36 6.06 7.38 11.51
N TYR A 37 4.73 7.22 11.65
CA TYR A 37 3.98 6.41 10.71
C TYR A 37 4.10 6.97 9.29
N LEU A 38 4.41 6.09 8.33
CA LEU A 38 4.59 6.45 6.92
C LEU A 38 3.44 7.33 6.43
N ILE A 39 2.20 6.86 6.61
CA ILE A 39 0.99 7.64 6.36
C ILE A 39 0.34 8.02 7.69
N LYS A 40 0.73 9.18 8.19
CA LYS A 40 0.28 9.76 9.46
C LYS A 40 -1.16 10.30 9.34
N SER A 41 -1.97 10.00 10.34
CA SER A 41 -3.29 10.58 10.56
C SER A 41 -3.19 12.05 10.97
N ARG A 42 -4.16 12.86 10.56
CA ARG A 42 -4.29 14.25 11.05
C ARG A 42 -4.80 14.31 12.49
N ASN A 43 -5.42 13.23 12.96
CA ASN A 43 -5.98 13.13 14.30
C ASN A 43 -5.05 12.32 15.21
N GLY A 44 -4.66 12.91 16.34
CA GLY A 44 -3.81 12.31 17.37
C GLY A 44 -2.31 12.46 17.11
N HIS A 45 -1.52 12.20 18.14
CA HIS A 45 -0.06 12.24 18.07
C HIS A 45 0.51 10.96 17.46
N ASN A 46 1.28 11.09 16.37
CA ASN A 46 1.94 9.99 15.65
C ASN A 46 1.08 8.72 15.53
N LYS A 47 -0.09 8.83 14.87
CA LYS A 47 -0.99 7.69 14.61
C LYS A 47 -1.06 7.41 13.12
N SER A 48 -1.20 6.14 12.73
CA SER A 48 -1.49 5.78 11.34
C SER A 48 -2.92 6.17 10.95
N ILE A 49 -3.18 6.31 9.66
CA ILE A 49 -4.56 6.41 9.18
C ILE A 49 -5.37 5.14 9.50
N GLY A 50 -6.67 5.31 9.76
CA GLY A 50 -7.60 4.20 9.90
C GLY A 50 -8.05 3.63 8.54
N ARG A 51 -8.62 2.43 8.55
CA ARG A 51 -9.14 1.76 7.34
C ARG A 51 -10.18 2.61 6.60
N SER A 52 -11.12 3.21 7.34
CA SER A 52 -12.14 4.08 6.76
C SER A 52 -11.55 5.33 6.10
N MET A 53 -10.43 5.86 6.63
CA MET A 53 -9.75 6.99 6.02
C MET A 53 -9.03 6.58 4.74
N ALA A 54 -8.38 5.41 4.72
CA ALA A 54 -7.79 4.86 3.50
C ALA A 54 -8.83 4.68 2.39
N TYR A 55 -10.01 4.15 2.72
CA TYR A 55 -11.14 4.07 1.77
C TYR A 55 -11.57 5.45 1.26
N LYS A 56 -11.76 6.43 2.15
CA LYS A 56 -12.13 7.80 1.75
C LYS A 56 -11.09 8.45 0.83
N ILE A 57 -9.80 8.23 1.07
CA ILE A 57 -8.73 8.71 0.19
C ILE A 57 -8.86 8.06 -1.20
N LEU A 58 -9.02 6.74 -1.26
CA LEU A 58 -9.18 6.02 -2.53
C LEU A 58 -10.42 6.46 -3.30
N ARG A 59 -11.56 6.68 -2.63
CA ARG A 59 -12.79 7.17 -3.26
C ARG A 59 -12.62 8.55 -3.87
N LYS A 60 -11.97 9.48 -3.17
CA LYS A 60 -11.66 10.81 -3.71
C LYS A 60 -10.77 10.75 -4.95
N VAL A 61 -9.79 9.84 -4.95
CA VAL A 61 -8.94 9.62 -6.13
C VAL A 61 -9.77 9.03 -7.28
N ALA A 62 -10.61 8.03 -7.01
CA ALA A 62 -11.47 7.41 -8.02
C ALA A 62 -12.42 8.44 -8.66
N GLU A 63 -13.09 9.27 -7.86
CA GLU A 63 -13.96 10.35 -8.33
C GLU A 63 -13.22 11.35 -9.23
N ARG A 64 -12.00 11.74 -8.85
CA ARG A 64 -11.16 12.64 -9.66
C ARG A 64 -10.83 12.08 -11.04
N PHE A 65 -10.74 10.75 -11.16
CA PHE A 65 -10.44 10.05 -12.40
C PHE A 65 -11.69 9.45 -13.06
N HIS A 66 -12.89 9.79 -12.59
CA HIS A 66 -14.16 9.25 -13.09
C HIS A 66 -14.20 7.70 -13.10
N LEU A 67 -13.67 7.09 -12.04
CA LEU A 67 -13.66 5.65 -11.85
C LEU A 67 -14.71 5.23 -10.83
N ASP A 68 -15.54 4.25 -11.22
CA ASP A 68 -16.52 3.63 -10.35
C ASP A 68 -15.97 2.37 -9.67
N GLU A 69 -16.68 1.92 -8.63
CA GLU A 69 -16.42 0.62 -7.95
C GLU A 69 -15.00 0.40 -7.39
N ILE A 70 -14.24 1.49 -7.18
CA ILE A 70 -12.92 1.42 -6.53
C ILE A 70 -13.07 1.33 -5.00
N GLY A 71 -12.52 0.24 -4.44
CA GLY A 71 -12.44 0.00 -3.00
C GLY A 71 -11.02 -0.36 -2.53
N THR A 72 -10.87 -0.62 -1.23
CA THR A 72 -9.56 -0.91 -0.61
C THR A 72 -8.90 -2.19 -1.11
N HIS A 73 -9.69 -3.14 -1.61
CA HIS A 73 -9.20 -4.40 -2.16
C HIS A 73 -8.97 -4.35 -3.67
N THR A 74 -9.53 -3.35 -4.37
CA THR A 74 -9.47 -3.28 -5.84
C THR A 74 -8.03 -3.23 -6.31
N LEU A 75 -7.20 -2.32 -5.76
CA LEU A 75 -5.79 -2.20 -6.14
C LEU A 75 -5.00 -3.51 -5.94
N ARG A 76 -5.26 -4.25 -4.87
CA ARG A 76 -4.63 -5.56 -4.63
C ARG A 76 -5.06 -6.58 -5.66
N LYS A 77 -6.36 -6.69 -5.95
CA LYS A 77 -6.88 -7.61 -6.97
C LYS A 77 -6.32 -7.28 -8.35
N THR A 78 -6.25 -5.99 -8.69
CA THR A 78 -5.66 -5.51 -9.95
C THR A 78 -4.18 -5.88 -10.05
N PHE A 79 -3.40 -5.66 -8.99
CA PHE A 79 -1.99 -6.08 -8.95
C PHE A 79 -1.84 -7.59 -9.15
N VAL A 80 -2.59 -8.39 -8.38
CA VAL A 80 -2.55 -9.85 -8.47
C VAL A 80 -2.92 -10.33 -9.87
N TYR A 81 -3.98 -9.75 -10.46
CA TYR A 81 -4.43 -10.09 -11.81
C TYR A 81 -3.34 -9.82 -12.85
N HIS A 82 -2.78 -8.61 -12.89
CA HIS A 82 -1.75 -8.26 -13.88
C HIS A 82 -0.47 -9.06 -13.68
N PHE A 83 -0.04 -9.26 -12.43
CA PHE A 83 1.11 -10.07 -12.13
C PHE A 83 0.92 -11.50 -12.65
N TYR A 84 -0.22 -12.13 -12.35
CA TYR A 84 -0.53 -13.46 -12.84
C TYR A 84 -0.60 -13.51 -14.37
N GLN A 85 -1.17 -12.51 -15.03
CA GLN A 85 -1.23 -12.48 -16.49
C GLN A 85 0.17 -12.43 -17.12
N GLN A 86 1.14 -11.77 -16.49
CA GLN A 86 2.50 -11.62 -16.99
C GLN A 86 3.40 -12.84 -16.67
N THR A 87 3.32 -13.39 -15.46
CA THR A 87 4.27 -14.41 -14.99
C THR A 87 3.68 -15.82 -14.97
N LYS A 88 2.36 -15.94 -14.86
CA LYS A 88 1.63 -17.19 -14.55
C LYS A 88 2.09 -17.86 -13.25
N ASP A 89 2.81 -17.14 -12.38
CA ASP A 89 3.38 -17.66 -11.14
C ASP A 89 2.45 -17.40 -9.95
N VAL A 90 1.71 -18.44 -9.57
CA VAL A 90 0.81 -18.42 -8.41
C VAL A 90 1.57 -18.54 -7.09
N ALA A 91 2.71 -19.25 -7.08
CA ALA A 91 3.49 -19.46 -5.87
C ALA A 91 4.05 -18.13 -5.35
N MET A 92 4.59 -17.30 -6.24
CA MET A 92 5.08 -15.97 -5.88
C MET A 92 3.96 -15.06 -5.35
N LEU A 93 2.74 -15.17 -5.89
CA LEU A 93 1.60 -14.43 -5.37
C LEU A 93 1.21 -14.84 -3.95
N GLN A 94 1.32 -16.12 -3.60
CA GLN A 94 1.09 -16.62 -2.25
C GLN A 94 2.16 -16.14 -1.26
N GLU A 95 3.41 -15.95 -1.70
CA GLU A 95 4.46 -15.41 -0.83
C GLU A 95 4.27 -13.91 -0.54
N ILE A 96 3.84 -13.14 -1.54
CA ILE A 96 3.60 -11.70 -1.41
C ILE A 96 2.44 -11.41 -0.42
N PHE A 97 1.44 -12.30 -0.33
CA PHE A 97 0.11 -12.01 0.24
C PHE A 97 -0.41 -12.93 1.33
#